data_AF-A0A1B6CIK7-F1
#
_entry.id   AF-A0A1B6CIK7-F1
#
_cell.length_a   1.000
_cell.length_b   1.000
_cell.length_c   1.000
_cell.angle_alpha   90.00
_cell.angle_beta   90.00
_cell.angle_gamma   90.00
#
_symmetry.space_group_name_H-M   'P 1'
#
loop_
_entity.id
_entity.type
_entity.pdbx_description
1 polymer ?
#
loop_
_entity_poly.entity_id
_entity_poly.type
_entity_poly.pdbx_seq_one_letter_code
_entity_poly.pdbx_strand_id
1 'polypeptide(L)'
;LTYANGPHIEGSHSNNTRHNISLDNRADNDYTFPTIFKMAWETHGGDDVAVFARGPSSHLLVGNYEQTFIPHVMAYAARIGPGNIKDTQMTSSAITPSPTFMWIVMSTFVLILVGFVTAA
;
A
#
# COMPACT_ATOMS: atom_id res chain seq x y z
N LEU A 1 -25.12 8.68 2.71
CA LEU A 1 -23.80 9.35 2.62
C LEU A 1 -24.03 10.84 2.53
N THR A 2 -23.20 11.64 3.19
CA THR A 2 -23.27 13.11 3.24
C THR A 2 -21.86 13.66 3.35
N TYR A 3 -21.65 14.91 2.98
CA TYR A 3 -20.41 15.65 3.24
C TYR A 3 -20.65 16.77 4.23
N ALA A 4 -19.59 17.19 4.94
CA ALA A 4 -19.70 18.34 5.84
C ALA A 4 -19.90 19.64 5.05
N ASN A 5 -19.21 19.78 3.93
CA ASN A 5 -19.29 20.95 3.08
C ASN A 5 -19.09 20.59 1.59
N GLY A 6 -19.15 21.59 0.72
CA GLY A 6 -18.92 21.43 -0.71
C GLY A 6 -20.15 21.74 -1.55
N PRO A 7 -20.15 21.34 -2.83
CA PRO A 7 -21.26 21.62 -3.72
C PRO A 7 -22.47 20.78 -3.33
N HIS A 8 -23.63 21.42 -3.31
CA HIS A 8 -24.91 20.76 -3.19
C HIS A 8 -25.88 21.38 -4.20
N ILE A 9 -26.50 20.51 -5.01
CA ILE A 9 -27.62 20.91 -5.85
C ILE A 9 -28.82 21.12 -4.94
N GLU A 10 -29.17 22.39 -4.71
CA GLU A 10 -30.46 22.73 -4.14
C GLU A 10 -31.50 22.42 -5.21
N GLY A 11 -32.24 21.33 -5.03
CA GLY A 11 -33.52 21.18 -5.72
C GLY A 11 -34.40 22.34 -5.29
N SER A 12 -34.52 23.37 -6.14
CA SER A 12 -35.34 24.56 -5.90
C SER A 12 -36.75 24.14 -5.46
N HIS A 13 -36.97 24.11 -4.15
CA HIS A 13 -38.25 23.85 -3.54
C HIS A 13 -38.72 25.17 -2.94
N SER A 14 -39.86 25.65 -3.43
CA SER A 14 -40.48 26.93 -3.08
C SER A 14 -40.82 27.09 -1.59
N ASN A 15 -40.57 26.07 -0.76
CA ASN A 15 -40.97 25.99 0.64
C ASN A 15 -39.80 26.01 1.64
N ASN A 16 -38.56 26.26 1.20
CA ASN A 16 -37.39 26.38 2.08
C ASN A 16 -37.14 25.13 2.96
N THR A 17 -37.55 23.95 2.48
CA THR A 17 -37.37 22.67 3.18
C THR A 17 -36.16 21.91 2.66
N ARG A 18 -35.64 20.97 3.46
CA ARG A 18 -34.54 20.10 3.06
C ARG A 18 -34.98 19.19 1.90
N HIS A 19 -34.14 19.10 0.87
CA HIS A 19 -34.36 18.26 -0.31
C HIS A 19 -34.58 16.77 0.03
N ASN A 20 -35.54 16.14 -0.64
CA ASN A 20 -35.85 14.72 -0.45
C ASN A 20 -35.03 13.83 -1.39
N ILE A 21 -33.92 13.30 -0.88
CA ILE A 21 -32.98 12.45 -1.61
C ILE A 21 -33.53 11.07 -2.04
N SER A 22 -34.75 10.72 -1.62
CA SER A 22 -35.40 9.46 -2.04
C SER A 22 -35.86 9.50 -3.49
N LEU A 23 -36.03 10.71 -4.04
CA LEU A 23 -36.48 10.93 -5.40
C LEU A 23 -35.30 11.11 -6.39
N ASP A 24 -34.07 11.15 -5.88
CA ASP A 24 -32.88 11.41 -6.68
C ASP A 24 -32.37 10.15 -7.37
N ASN A 25 -31.90 10.30 -8.61
CA ASN A 25 -31.12 9.27 -9.29
C ASN A 25 -29.68 9.22 -8.76
N ARG A 26 -29.45 8.46 -7.70
CA ARG A 26 -28.11 8.30 -7.08
C ARG A 26 -27.14 7.44 -7.89
N ALA A 27 -27.60 6.85 -9.00
CA ALA A 27 -26.76 6.13 -9.95
C ALA A 27 -26.16 7.07 -11.01
N ASP A 28 -26.61 8.33 -11.06
CA ASP A 28 -25.95 9.38 -11.84
C ASP A 28 -24.54 9.63 -11.28
N ASN A 29 -23.55 9.62 -12.16
CA ASN A 29 -22.15 9.82 -11.79
C ASN A 29 -21.87 11.27 -11.35
N ASP A 30 -22.70 12.22 -11.78
CA ASP A 30 -22.58 13.64 -11.42
C ASP A 30 -23.45 14.00 -10.20
N TYR A 31 -24.07 13.02 -9.55
CA TYR A 31 -24.88 13.24 -8.34
C TYR A 31 -24.02 13.75 -7.18
N THR A 32 -24.39 14.91 -6.63
CA THR A 32 -23.76 15.47 -5.43
C THR A 32 -24.57 15.15 -4.18
N PHE A 33 -23.93 14.49 -3.21
CA PHE A 33 -24.58 14.20 -1.93
C PHE A 33 -24.81 15.48 -1.12
N PRO A 34 -25.81 15.51 -0.21
CA PRO A 34 -26.08 16.67 0.62
C PRO A 34 -24.88 17.11 1.45
N THR A 35 -24.72 18.43 1.56
CA THR A 35 -23.70 19.10 2.36
C THR A 35 -24.34 19.97 3.43
N ILE A 36 -23.71 20.13 4.60
CA ILE A 36 -24.21 21.05 5.64
C ILE A 36 -23.85 22.49 5.28
N PHE A 37 -22.63 22.71 4.77
CA PHE A 37 -22.15 24.03 4.39
C PHE A 37 -21.85 24.11 2.89
N LYS A 38 -22.66 24.88 2.17
CA LYS A 38 -22.57 24.99 0.70
C LYS A 38 -21.35 25.79 0.28
N MET A 39 -20.50 25.20 -0.54
CA MET A 39 -19.33 25.83 -1.15
C MET A 39 -19.20 25.36 -2.60
N ALA A 40 -18.36 26.05 -3.39
CA ALA A 40 -18.08 25.60 -4.76
C ALA A 40 -17.35 24.24 -4.78
N TRP A 41 -16.54 23.96 -3.76
CA TRP A 41 -15.71 22.77 -3.62
C TRP A 41 -15.71 22.30 -2.17
N GLU A 42 -15.60 20.99 -1.97
CA GLU A 42 -15.37 20.40 -0.66
C GLU A 42 -13.94 20.70 -0.17
N THR A 43 -13.75 20.77 1.14
CA THR A 43 -12.42 20.89 1.76
C THR A 43 -11.95 19.56 2.30
N HIS A 44 -10.68 19.23 2.11
CA HIS A 44 -10.11 17.98 2.63
C HIS A 44 -10.28 17.82 4.15
N GLY A 45 -10.56 16.59 4.58
CA GLY A 45 -10.48 16.19 5.98
C GLY A 45 -9.04 16.19 6.49
N GLY A 46 -8.88 16.57 7.76
CA GLY A 46 -7.59 16.56 8.47
C GLY A 46 -7.42 15.37 9.42
N ASP A 47 -8.26 14.34 9.27
CA ASP A 47 -8.20 13.13 10.10
C ASP A 47 -6.99 12.27 9.72
N ASP A 48 -6.49 11.48 10.68
CA ASP A 48 -5.41 10.52 10.44
C ASP A 48 -5.81 9.49 9.36
N VAL A 49 -4.86 9.13 8.48
CA VAL A 49 -5.09 8.17 7.38
C VAL A 49 -4.33 6.86 7.60
N ALA A 50 -4.93 5.75 7.16
CA ALA A 50 -4.32 4.44 7.25
C ALA A 50 -3.14 4.29 6.27
N VAL A 51 -2.13 3.52 6.69
CA VAL A 51 -0.98 3.13 5.85
C VAL A 51 -0.87 1.61 5.85
N PHE A 52 -0.73 1.01 4.66
CA PHE A 52 -0.54 -0.42 4.48
C PHE A 52 0.85 -0.69 3.90
N ALA A 53 1.58 -1.65 4.47
CA ALA A 53 2.93 -1.98 4.04
C ALA A 53 3.19 -3.49 4.02
N ARG A 54 4.00 -3.92 3.05
CA ARG A 54 4.47 -5.30 2.90
C ARG A 54 5.88 -5.31 2.33
N GLY A 55 6.76 -6.16 2.89
CA GLY A 55 8.12 -6.34 2.40
C GLY A 55 9.19 -6.00 3.46
N PRO A 56 10.44 -5.79 3.05
CA PRO A 56 11.52 -5.42 3.96
C PRO A 56 11.15 -4.22 4.84
N SER A 57 11.38 -4.34 6.14
CA SER A 57 11.10 -3.29 7.14
C SER A 57 9.62 -2.85 7.27
N SER A 58 8.64 -3.60 6.72
CA SER A 58 7.21 -3.23 6.87
C SER A 58 6.72 -3.26 8.32
N HIS A 59 7.39 -4.02 9.20
CA HIS A 59 7.11 -4.07 10.63
C HIS A 59 7.39 -2.74 11.37
N LEU A 60 8.03 -1.76 10.72
CA LEU A 60 8.25 -0.42 11.28
C LEU A 60 7.03 0.48 11.13
N LEU A 61 6.11 0.18 10.20
CA LEU A 61 4.90 0.96 9.95
C LEU A 61 3.73 0.36 10.76
N VAL A 62 3.82 0.50 12.08
CA VAL A 62 2.82 0.03 13.05
C VAL A 62 2.45 1.14 14.03
N GLY A 63 1.20 1.15 14.50
CA GLY A 63 0.70 2.19 15.42
C GLY A 63 0.46 3.53 14.73
N ASN A 64 0.54 4.62 15.50
CA ASN A 64 0.34 5.99 15.01
C ASN A 64 1.71 6.68 14.89
N TYR A 65 1.92 7.40 13.79
CA TYR A 65 3.15 8.13 13.51
C TYR A 65 2.86 9.30 12.55
N GLU A 66 3.76 10.27 12.56
CA GLU A 66 3.71 11.43 11.66
C GLU A 66 3.85 11.02 10.19
N GLN A 67 3.17 11.71 9.26
CA GLN A 67 3.27 11.42 7.82
C GLN A 67 4.72 11.49 7.30
N THR A 68 5.57 12.31 7.92
CA THR A 68 7.01 12.43 7.60
C THR A 68 7.83 11.17 7.91
N PHE A 69 7.30 10.26 8.72
CA PHE A 69 7.94 8.98 9.05
C PHE A 69 7.95 8.01 7.86
N ILE A 70 6.94 8.07 6.97
CA ILE A 70 6.82 7.20 5.80
C ILE A 70 8.09 7.24 4.93
N PRO A 71 8.56 8.41 4.43
CA PRO A 71 9.76 8.47 3.61
C PRO A 71 11.03 8.07 4.37
N HIS A 72 11.07 8.20 5.70
CA HIS A 72 12.22 7.78 6.51
C HIS A 72 12.32 6.25 6.56
N VAL A 73 11.19 5.56 6.77
CA VAL A 73 11.14 4.09 6.71
C VAL A 73 11.46 3.58 5.31
N MET A 74 10.96 4.23 4.26
CA MET A 74 11.30 3.87 2.87
C MET A 74 12.79 4.02 2.60
N ALA A 75 13.41 5.13 3.02
CA ALA A 75 14.83 5.37 2.86
C ALA A 75 15.69 4.36 3.64
N TYR A 76 15.27 4.02 4.87
CA TYR A 76 15.90 2.98 5.69
C TYR A 76 15.82 1.60 5.01
N ALA A 77 14.64 1.20 4.54
CA ALA A 77 14.43 -0.09 3.89
C ALA A 77 15.25 -0.23 2.59
N ALA A 78 15.34 0.85 1.81
CA ALA A 78 16.06 0.88 0.53
C ALA A 78 17.56 1.20 0.65
N ARG A 79 18.05 1.56 1.85
CA ARG A 79 19.42 2.04 2.08
C ARG A 79 19.82 3.21 1.18
N ILE A 80 18.93 4.19 1.04
CA ILE A 80 19.18 5.40 0.24
C ILE A 80 19.19 6.65 1.14
N GLY A 81 19.94 7.68 0.70
CA GLY A 81 20.01 8.95 1.41
C GLY A 81 20.47 8.80 2.87
N PRO A 82 19.88 9.56 3.82
CA PRO A 82 20.19 9.46 5.25
C PRO A 82 19.88 8.07 5.86
N GLY A 83 19.06 7.25 5.20
CA GLY A 83 18.77 5.87 5.62
C GLY A 83 19.87 4.87 5.25
N ASN A 84 20.90 5.28 4.52
CA ASN A 84 22.08 4.45 4.23
C ASN A 84 23.01 4.42 5.46
N ILE A 85 22.56 3.73 6.52
CA ILE A 85 23.33 3.55 7.75
C ILE A 85 24.49 2.58 7.45
N LYS A 86 25.70 3.14 7.33
CA LYS A 86 26.92 2.40 6.98
C LYS A 86 27.37 1.40 8.05
N ASP A 87 26.76 1.43 9.24
CA ASP A 87 27.20 0.64 10.40
C ASP A 87 26.35 -0.62 10.64
N THR A 88 25.22 -0.78 9.95
CA THR A 88 24.46 -2.03 10.00
C THR A 88 24.81 -2.88 8.79
N GLN A 89 25.85 -3.71 8.94
CA GLN A 89 25.89 -4.96 8.19
C GLN A 89 24.63 -5.76 8.56
N MET A 90 23.49 -5.53 7.87
CA MET A 90 22.58 -6.65 7.69
C MET A 90 23.33 -7.58 6.76
N THR A 91 24.09 -8.49 7.36
CA THR A 91 24.47 -9.73 6.71
C THR A 91 23.15 -10.42 6.40
N SER A 92 22.63 -10.19 5.20
CA SER A 92 21.66 -11.09 4.62
C SER A 92 22.33 -12.45 4.68
N SER A 93 21.90 -13.31 5.62
CA SER A 93 22.23 -14.71 5.60
C SER A 93 21.46 -15.33 4.43
N ALA A 94 21.82 -14.93 3.21
CA ALA A 94 21.55 -15.77 2.07
C ALA A 94 22.26 -17.07 2.41
N ILE A 95 21.50 -18.15 2.58
CA ILE A 95 22.04 -19.50 2.65
C ILE A 95 22.66 -19.71 1.26
N THR A 96 23.92 -19.31 1.11
CA THR A 96 24.73 -19.74 -0.03
C THR A 96 25.04 -21.20 0.28
N PRO A 97 24.46 -22.17 -0.46
CA PRO A 97 24.90 -23.55 -0.30
C PRO A 97 26.40 -23.55 -0.52
N SER A 98 27.15 -24.20 0.39
CA SER A 98 28.60 -24.27 0.24
C SER A 98 28.93 -24.80 -1.16
N PRO A 99 30.02 -24.35 -1.80
CA PRO A 99 30.43 -24.88 -3.09
C PRO A 99 30.46 -26.42 -3.08
N THR A 100 30.89 -27.01 -1.97
CA THR A 100 30.89 -28.47 -1.77
C THR A 100 29.49 -29.12 -1.87
N PHE A 101 28.44 -28.48 -1.37
CA PHE A 101 27.07 -28.98 -1.47
C PHE A 101 26.56 -28.96 -2.92
N MET A 102 26.84 -27.90 -3.68
CA MET A 102 26.53 -27.83 -5.11
C MET A 102 27.26 -28.92 -5.90
N TRP A 103 28.54 -29.16 -5.59
CA TRP A 103 29.33 -30.22 -6.23
C TRP A 103 28.79 -31.62 -5.96
N ILE A 104 28.30 -31.91 -4.75
CA ILE A 104 27.68 -33.20 -4.41
C ILE A 104 26.36 -33.39 -5.17
N VAL A 105 25.52 -32.36 -5.26
CA VAL A 105 24.25 -32.45 -5.99
C VAL A 105 24.48 -32.65 -7.50
N MET A 106 25.45 -31.95 -8.08
CA MET A 106 25.78 -32.12 -9.51
C MET A 106 26.44 -33.48 -9.80
N SER A 107 27.31 -33.98 -8.91
CA SER A 107 27.95 -35.30 -9.11
C SER A 107 26.96 -36.45 -8.99
N THR A 108 26.04 -36.39 -8.01
CA THR A 108 24.97 -37.37 -7.84
C THR A 108 24.00 -37.36 -9.02
N PHE A 109 23.64 -36.19 -9.53
CA PHE A 109 22.80 -36.07 -10.74
C PHE A 109 23.47 -36.67 -11.98
N VAL A 110 24.75 -36.39 -12.22
CA VAL A 110 25.50 -36.95 -13.36
C VAL A 110 25.64 -38.47 -13.26
N LEU A 111 25.90 -39.02 -12.07
CA LEU A 111 26.01 -40.47 -11.87
C LEU A 111 24.68 -41.19 -12.14
N ILE A 112 23.55 -40.59 -11.73
CA ILE A 112 22.21 -41.14 -12.03
C ILE A 112 21.97 -41.12 -13.54
N LEU A 113 22.27 -40.01 -14.21
CA LEU A 113 22.01 -39.84 -15.64
C LEU A 113 22.87 -40.78 -16.49
N VAL A 114 24.16 -40.94 -16.14
CA VAL A 114 25.06 -41.90 -16.80
C VAL A 114 24.62 -43.33 -16.54
N GLY A 115 24.20 -43.66 -15.30
CA GLY A 115 23.69 -44.99 -14.95
C GLY A 115 22.42 -45.39 -15.71
N PHE A 116 21.56 -44.43 -16.06
CA PHE A 116 20.40 -44.68 -16.92
C PHE A 116 20.78 -44.85 -18.40
N VAL A 117 21.80 -44.14 -18.88
CA VAL A 117 22.26 -44.23 -20.28
C VAL A 117 23.04 -45.52 -20.56
N THR A 118 23.76 -46.07 -19.58
CA THR A 118 24.49 -47.35 -19.73
C THR A 118 23.64 -48.59 -19.45
N ALA A 119 22.42 -48.42 -18.93
CA ALA A 119 21.47 -49.50 -18.66
C ALA A 119 20.41 -49.71 -19.76
N ALA A 120 20.50 -48.96 -20.88
CA ALA A 120 19.67 -49.09 -22.08
C ALA A 120 20.51 -49.60 -23.26
#